data_AF-A0A9J6DXZ5-F1
#
_entry.id   AF-A0A9J6DXZ5-F1
#
_cell.length_a   1.000
_cell.length_b   1.000
_cell.length_c   1.000
_cell.angle_alpha   90.00
_cell.angle_beta   90.00
_cell.angle_gamma   90.00
#
_symmetry.space_group_name_H-M   'P 1'
#
loop_
_entity.id
_entity.type
_entity.pdbx_description
1 polymer ?
#
loop_
_entity_poly.entity_id
_entity_poly.type
_entity_poly.pdbx_seq_one_letter_code
_entity_poly.pdbx_strand_id
1 'polypeptide(L)'
;MLVSHQLLDADGVEMELKGMITREDKDRRVTFQIVPQRVGMFKLVIFAMPKPKLKGKWRLPLVATFLIDCKLTRLQLDEELRLAHHRPPLPEDDKEKDNEKEKGKRVRTSTGR
;
A
#
# COMPACT_ATOMS: atom_id res chain seq x y z
N MET A 1 17.37 26.12 1.83
CA MET A 1 18.02 25.27 2.86
C MET A 1 19.10 24.43 2.18
N LEU A 2 20.18 24.07 2.87
CA LEU A 2 21.02 22.94 2.47
C LEU A 2 20.46 21.69 3.15
N VAL A 3 20.25 20.63 2.38
CA VAL A 3 19.67 19.37 2.88
C VAL A 3 20.41 18.21 2.24
N SER A 4 20.72 17.21 3.05
CA SER A 4 21.28 15.91 2.66
C SER A 4 20.50 14.80 3.36
N HIS A 5 20.58 13.59 2.84
CA HIS A 5 19.90 12.42 3.39
C HIS A 5 20.72 11.16 3.18
N GLN A 6 20.51 10.17 4.04
CA GLN A 6 21.05 8.82 3.92
C GLN A 6 19.93 7.81 4.19
N LEU A 7 19.96 6.68 3.49
CA LEU A 7 19.10 5.54 3.77
C LEU A 7 20.00 4.37 4.16
N LEU A 8 19.77 3.81 5.34
CA LEU A 8 20.50 2.67 5.85
C LEU A 8 19.55 1.47 5.94
N ASP A 9 20.09 0.26 5.79
CA ASP A 9 19.34 -0.96 6.11
C ASP A 9 19.40 -1.30 7.60
N ALA A 10 18.87 -2.48 7.96
CA ALA A 10 18.80 -2.97 9.34
C ALA A 10 20.18 -3.13 9.99
N ASP A 11 21.22 -3.41 9.20
CA ASP A 11 22.60 -3.59 9.65
C ASP A 11 23.37 -2.26 9.70
N GLY A 12 22.72 -1.16 9.31
CA GLY A 12 23.32 0.17 9.27
C GLY A 12 24.19 0.40 8.02
N VAL A 13 24.08 -0.46 7.00
CA VAL A 13 24.79 -0.31 5.74
C VAL A 13 24.06 0.70 4.87
N GLU A 14 24.80 1.66 4.31
CA GLU A 14 24.24 2.66 3.41
C GLU A 14 23.75 2.01 2.11
N MET A 15 22.49 2.27 1.80
CA MET A 15 21.84 1.72 0.63
C MET A 15 21.99 2.64 -0.58
N GLU A 16 22.04 2.04 -1.76
CA GLU A 16 21.98 2.80 -3.00
C GLU A 16 20.60 3.46 -3.15
N LEU A 17 20.62 4.79 -3.24
CA LEU A 17 19.41 5.62 -3.23
C LEU A 17 18.68 5.66 -4.58
N LYS A 18 19.34 5.23 -5.66
CA LYS A 18 18.86 5.41 -7.04
C LYS A 18 17.56 4.64 -7.25
N GLY A 19 16.46 5.37 -7.41
CA GLY A 19 15.11 4.80 -7.60
C GLY A 19 14.38 4.43 -6.30
N MET A 20 15.06 4.40 -5.14
CA MET A 20 14.43 4.16 -3.84
C MET A 20 13.98 5.45 -3.15
N ILE A 21 14.69 6.56 -3.34
CA ILE A 21 14.28 7.85 -2.78
C ILE A 21 14.30 8.94 -3.84
N THR A 22 13.23 9.72 -3.87
CA THR A 22 13.15 10.95 -4.64
C THR A 22 12.95 12.11 -3.68
N ARG A 23 13.61 13.23 -3.99
CA ARG A 23 13.51 14.47 -3.22
C ARG A 23 12.98 15.56 -4.12
N GLU A 24 11.94 16.24 -3.64
CA GLU A 24 11.38 17.42 -4.26
C GLU A 24 11.49 18.61 -3.30
N ASP A 25 12.13 19.69 -3.75
CA ASP A 25 12.21 20.94 -3.01
C ASP A 25 11.20 21.94 -3.61
N LYS A 26 10.18 22.32 -2.84
CA LYS A 26 9.19 23.32 -3.25
C LYS A 26 8.97 24.36 -2.17
N ASP A 27 9.32 25.61 -2.48
CA ASP A 27 9.24 26.76 -1.57
C ASP A 27 9.94 26.52 -0.21
N ARG A 28 9.14 26.30 0.85
CA ARG A 28 9.59 26.04 2.23
C ARG A 28 9.41 24.57 2.65
N ARG A 29 9.04 23.71 1.71
CA ARG A 29 8.79 22.29 1.95
C ARG A 29 9.79 21.45 1.17
N VAL A 30 10.35 20.45 1.84
CA VAL A 30 11.13 19.39 1.20
C VAL A 30 10.33 18.11 1.39
N THR A 31 10.01 17.44 0.29
CA THR A 31 9.27 16.18 0.31
C THR A 31 10.23 15.07 -0.11
N PHE A 32 10.32 14.04 0.73
CA PHE A 32 11.01 12.80 0.41
C PHE A 32 9.95 11.73 0.12
N GLN A 33 10.02 11.14 -1.07
CA GLN A 33 9.21 9.97 -1.40
C GLN A 33 10.13 8.76 -1.43
N ILE A 34 9.75 7.73 -0.69
CA ILE A 34 10.55 6.52 -0.49
C ILE A 34 9.76 5.34 -1.02
N VAL A 35 10.37 4.58 -1.92
CA VAL A 35 9.81 3.38 -2.55
C VAL A 35 10.81 2.24 -2.34
N PRO A 36 10.76 1.55 -1.19
CA PRO A 36 11.64 0.43 -0.94
C PRO A 36 11.42 -0.69 -1.97
N GLN A 37 12.52 -1.24 -2.49
CA GLN A 37 12.50 -2.34 -3.47
C GLN A 37 12.41 -3.73 -2.81
N ARG A 38 12.61 -3.80 -1.48
CA ARG A 38 12.56 -5.03 -0.69
C ARG A 38 11.80 -4.80 0.62
N VAL A 39 11.17 -5.86 1.12
CA VAL A 39 10.61 -5.90 2.48
C VAL A 39 11.77 -5.82 3.48
N GLY A 40 11.56 -5.09 4.58
CA GLY A 40 12.56 -5.00 5.64
C GLY A 40 12.50 -3.68 6.42
N MET A 41 13.47 -3.55 7.33
CA MET A 41 13.67 -2.36 8.13
C MET A 41 14.66 -1.42 7.46
N PHE A 42 14.35 -0.13 7.45
CA PHE A 42 15.19 0.91 6.90
C PHE A 42 15.28 2.09 7.87
N LYS A 43 16.38 2.84 7.80
CA LYS A 43 16.60 4.05 8.57
C LYS A 43 16.92 5.20 7.63
N LEU A 44 16.00 6.15 7.52
CA LEU A 44 16.23 7.41 6.83
C LEU A 44 16.80 8.44 7.80
N VAL A 45 17.93 9.02 7.45
CA VAL A 45 18.62 10.05 8.23
C VAL A 45 18.66 11.33 7.42
N ILE A 46 18.17 12.44 7.97
CA ILE A 46 18.10 13.74 7.28
C ILE A 46 18.99 14.75 7.98
N PHE A 47 19.87 15.38 7.21
CA PHE A 47 20.73 16.47 7.67
C PHE A 47 20.35 17.76 6.98
N ALA A 48 20.20 18.86 7.73
CA ALA A 48 19.80 20.12 7.13
C ALA A 48 20.30 21.34 7.91
N MET A 49 20.53 22.44 7.19
CA MET A 49 20.78 23.75 7.78
C MET A 49 20.34 24.89 6.85
N PRO A 50 20.12 26.11 7.35
CA PRO A 50 19.98 27.30 6.51
C PRO A 50 21.16 27.44 5.54
N LYS A 51 20.91 27.93 4.31
CA LYS A 51 22.01 28.14 3.33
C LYS A 51 23.02 29.11 3.94
N PRO A 52 24.30 28.73 4.11
CA PRO A 52 25.29 29.60 4.71
C PRO A 52 25.53 30.84 3.86
N LYS A 53 25.73 31.99 4.51
CA LYS A 53 26.06 33.25 3.83
C LYS A 53 27.55 33.38 3.48
N LEU A 54 28.40 32.66 4.20
CA LEU A 54 29.85 32.69 4.04
C LEU A 54 30.35 31.39 3.40
N LYS A 55 31.40 31.50 2.59
CA LYS A 55 32.11 30.33 2.04
C LYS A 55 32.91 29.65 3.16
N GLY A 56 32.94 28.32 3.15
CA GLY A 56 33.65 27.55 4.17
C GLY A 56 33.24 26.09 4.18
N LYS A 57 33.84 25.32 5.10
CA LYS A 57 33.42 23.94 5.39
C LYS A 57 32.31 24.00 6.45
N TRP A 58 31.13 23.53 6.09
CA TRP A 58 29.97 23.50 6.97
C TRP A 58 29.65 22.06 7.34
N ARG A 59 29.43 21.80 8.64
CA ARG A 59 28.92 20.53 9.11
C ARG A 59 27.39 20.58 9.11
N LEU A 60 26.77 19.74 8.29
CA LEU A 60 25.31 19.59 8.28
C LEU A 60 24.86 18.84 9.55
N PRO A 61 24.04 19.46 10.43
CA PRO A 61 23.53 18.79 11.61
C PRO A 61 22.41 17.81 11.25
N LEU A 62 22.27 16.76 12.05
CA LEU A 62 21.15 15.84 12.00
C LEU A 62 19.87 16.58 12.43
N VAL A 63 18.83 16.52 11.62
CA VAL A 63 17.54 17.19 11.92
C VAL A 63 16.39 16.22 12.11
N ALA A 64 16.45 15.03 11.49
CA ALA A 64 15.41 14.02 11.64
C ALA A 64 15.95 12.61 11.37
N THR A 65 15.32 11.62 11.97
CA THR A 65 15.54 10.20 11.70
C THR A 65 14.19 9.50 11.66
N PHE A 66 13.97 8.68 10.63
CA PHE A 66 12.78 7.86 10.49
C PHE A 66 13.20 6.39 10.44
N LEU A 67 12.54 5.57 11.25
CA LEU A 67 12.63 4.11 11.17
C LEU A 67 11.42 3.63 10.39
N ILE A 68 11.67 2.90 9.31
CA ILE A 68 10.67 2.48 8.34
C ILE A 68 10.62 0.96 8.35
N ASP A 69 9.48 0.41 8.72
CA ASP A 69 9.19 -1.01 8.60
C ASP A 69 8.35 -1.24 7.33
N CYS A 70 9.01 -1.70 6.26
CA CYS A 70 8.35 -1.98 5.00
C CYS A 70 7.92 -3.44 4.95
N LYS A 71 6.61 -3.68 5.07
CA LYS A 71 6.03 -5.03 5.03
C LYS A 71 5.67 -5.51 3.62
N LEU A 72 5.52 -4.59 2.68
CA LEU A 72 5.09 -4.88 1.32
C LEU A 72 5.80 -3.94 0.34
N THR A 73 6.30 -4.50 -0.75
CA THR A 73 6.88 -3.73 -1.86
C THR A 73 5.84 -3.45 -2.94
N ARG A 74 6.09 -2.44 -3.77
CA ARG A 74 5.20 -2.12 -4.90
C ARG A 74 5.02 -3.29 -5.87
N LEU A 75 6.07 -4.08 -6.10
CA LEU A 75 5.99 -5.28 -6.94
C LEU A 75 5.06 -6.35 -6.34
N GLN A 76 5.12 -6.54 -5.02
CA GLN A 76 4.23 -7.50 -4.34
C GLN A 76 2.77 -7.01 -4.36
N LEU A 77 2.54 -5.71 -4.15
CA LEU A 77 1.20 -5.13 -4.24
C LEU A 77 0.60 -5.27 -5.64
N ASP A 78 1.39 -5.01 -6.69
CA ASP A 78 0.93 -5.13 -8.07
C ASP A 78 0.58 -6.60 -8.40
N GLU A 79 1.31 -7.58 -7.87
CA GLU A 79 1.01 -9.00 -8.03
C GLU A 79 -0.26 -9.43 -7.26
N GLU A 80 -0.42 -8.99 -6.01
CA GLU A 80 -1.64 -9.25 -5.23
C GLU A 80 -2.89 -8.68 -5.92
N LEU A 81 -2.79 -7.46 -6.46
CA LEU A 81 -3.87 -6.86 -7.23
C LEU A 81 -4.19 -7.67 -8.49
N ARG A 82 -3.18 -8.14 -9.23
CA ARG A 82 -3.39 -9.01 -10.40
C ARG A 82 -4.14 -10.28 -10.04
N LEU A 83 -3.75 -10.95 -8.96
CA LEU A 83 -4.38 -12.18 -8.49
C LEU A 83 -5.82 -11.95 -8.03
N ALA A 84 -6.11 -10.81 -7.38
CA ALA A 84 -7.46 -10.45 -6.97
C ALA A 84 -8.43 -10.27 -8.15
N HIS A 85 -7.96 -9.76 -9.30
CA HIS A 85 -8.77 -9.59 -10.51
C HIS A 85 -9.01 -10.89 -11.29
N HIS A 86 -8.26 -11.95 -10.99
CA HIS A 86 -8.43 -13.28 -11.60
C HIS A 86 -9.22 -14.26 -10.74
N ARG A 87 -9.76 -13.84 -9.59
CA ARG A 87 -10.57 -14.72 -8.76
C ARG A 87 -11.85 -15.11 -9.52
N PRO A 88 -12.09 -16.40 -9.79
CA PRO A 88 -13.36 -16.84 -10.37
C PRO A 88 -14.51 -16.41 -9.47
N PRO A 89 -15.69 -16.07 -10.02
CA PRO A 89 -16.87 -15.84 -9.19
C PRO A 89 -17.11 -17.07 -8.31
N LEU A 90 -17.41 -16.83 -7.04
CA LEU A 90 -17.83 -17.91 -6.12
C LEU A 90 -19.06 -18.59 -6.73
N PRO A 91 -19.16 -19.94 -6.66
CA PRO A 91 -20.36 -20.62 -7.12
C PRO A 91 -21.56 -20.06 -6.36
N GLU A 92 -22.58 -19.63 -7.10
CA GLU A 92 -23.83 -19.16 -6.52
C GLU A 92 -24.49 -20.35 -5.83
N ASP A 93 -24.69 -20.26 -4.50
CA ASP A 93 -25.48 -21.24 -3.76
C ASP A 93 -26.90 -21.27 -4.34
N ASP A 94 -27.27 -22.41 -4.92
CA ASP A 94 -28.58 -22.68 -5.52
C ASP A 94 -29.69 -22.40 -4.48
N LYS A 95 -30.39 -21.28 -4.67
CA LYS A 95 -31.60 -20.97 -3.90
C LYS A 95 -32.65 -22.07 -4.13
N GLU A 96 -33.07 -22.68 -3.03
CA GLU A 96 -34.20 -23.60 -2.90
C GLU A 96 -35.37 -23.18 -3.81
N LYS A 97 -35.77 -24.08 -4.71
CA LYS A 97 -37.04 -23.99 -5.43
C LYS A 97 -38.15 -24.55 -4.55
N ASP A 98 -38.65 -23.71 -3.66
CA ASP A 98 -40.03 -23.81 -3.18
C ASP A 98 -40.94 -23.14 -4.22
N ASN A 99 -41.82 -23.94 -4.86
CA ASN A 99 -43.25 -23.64 -5.04
C ASN A 99 -43.93 -24.55 -6.09
N GLU A 100 -44.86 -25.36 -5.58
CA GLU A 100 -46.28 -25.30 -5.94
C GLU A 100 -46.69 -25.67 -7.39
N LYS A 101 -47.20 -26.91 -7.55
CA LYS A 101 -48.20 -27.22 -8.58
C LYS A 101 -49.44 -27.85 -7.93
N GLU A 102 -50.26 -26.96 -7.39
CA GLU A 102 -51.68 -27.14 -7.17
C GLU A 102 -52.35 -27.52 -8.51
N LYS A 103 -52.77 -28.79 -8.67
CA LYS A 103 -53.60 -29.23 -9.81
C LYS A 103 -55.08 -29.12 -9.41
N GLY A 104 -55.78 -28.23 -10.13
CA GLY A 104 -57.16 -27.89 -9.89
C GLY A 104 -58.20 -29.01 -10.07
N LYS A 105 -59.20 -28.96 -9.19
CA LYS A 105 -60.63 -28.75 -9.48
C LYS A 105 -61.28 -29.65 -10.56
N ARG A 106 -62.04 -30.66 -10.12
CA ARG A 106 -63.34 -31.00 -10.73
C ARG A 106 -64.36 -31.39 -9.65
N VAL A 107 -65.56 -30.87 -9.86
CA VAL A 107 -66.70 -30.76 -8.91
C VAL A 107 -67.79 -31.79 -9.24
N ARG A 108 -68.58 -32.13 -8.20
CA ARG A 108 -69.86 -32.90 -8.13
C ARG A 108 -69.68 -34.42 -8.11
N THR A 109 -70.26 -35.14 -7.14
CA THR A 109 -71.71 -35.22 -6.89
C THR A 109 -72.11 -35.37 -5.42
N SER A 110 -73.27 -34.79 -5.10
CA SER A 110 -74.15 -35.12 -3.98
C SER A 110 -74.62 -36.57 -4.03
N THR A 111 -74.87 -37.21 -2.89
CA THR A 111 -76.22 -37.60 -2.39
C THR A 111 -76.04 -38.42 -1.10
N GLY A 112 -76.53 -37.91 0.02
CA GLY A 112 -76.81 -38.70 1.22
C GLY A 112 -78.29 -39.06 1.25
N ARG A 113 -78.58 -40.29 1.66
CA ARG A 113 -79.79 -40.70 2.36
C ARG A 113 -79.41 -41.79 3.34
#